data_AF-A0A7C3G2W9-F1
#
_entry.id   AF-A0A7C3G2W9-F1
#
_cell.length_a   1.000
_cell.length_b   1.000
_cell.length_c   1.000
_cell.angle_alpha   90.00
_cell.angle_beta   90.00
_cell.angle_gamma   90.00
#
_symmetry.space_group_name_H-M   'P 1'
#
loop_
_entity.id
_entity.type
_entity.pdbx_description
1 polymer ?
#
loop_
_entity_poly.entity_id
_entity_poly.type
_entity_poly.pdbx_seq_one_letter_code
_entity_poly.pdbx_strand_id
1 'polypeptide(L)'
;MGVVFTSTIKIDDTGKWFIEIEDAMDETDIRREVCFDLDEYETKIEEMGSEYGGHIDEVKWLKDDNVPPVILDEIRVKMAEQRAKIEEKLGEPITPVAEKKED
;
A
#
# COMPACT_ATOMS: atom_id res chain seq x y z
N MET A 1 14.65 -11.71 6.13
CA MET A 1 13.70 -10.68 6.58
C MET A 1 12.92 -10.31 5.35
N GLY A 2 11.59 -10.42 5.41
CA GLY A 2 10.76 -10.03 4.28
C GLY A 2 10.47 -8.53 4.38
N VAL A 3 10.49 -7.84 3.25
CA VAL A 3 10.22 -6.41 3.18
C VAL A 3 8.71 -6.19 3.28
N VAL A 4 8.26 -5.62 4.40
CA VAL A 4 6.84 -5.40 4.67
C VAL A 4 6.52 -3.91 4.74
N PHE A 5 5.69 -3.44 3.82
CA PHE A 5 5.16 -2.08 3.83
C PHE A 5 3.70 -2.06 4.28
N THR A 6 3.30 -1.06 5.05
CA THR A 6 1.94 -0.84 5.49
C THR A 6 1.42 0.45 4.87
N SER A 7 0.55 0.33 3.87
CA SER A 7 -0.12 1.44 3.21
C SER A 7 -1.46 1.73 3.87
N THR A 8 -1.56 2.85 4.59
CA THR A 8 -2.78 3.28 5.27
C THR A 8 -3.44 4.43 4.51
N ILE A 9 -4.69 4.23 4.08
CA ILE A 9 -5.47 5.29 3.44
C ILE A 9 -6.14 6.16 4.49
N LYS A 10 -5.87 7.46 4.44
CA LYS A 10 -6.44 8.47 5.33
C LYS A 10 -7.12 9.55 4.50
N ILE A 11 -7.97 10.34 5.15
CA ILE A 11 -8.56 11.54 4.55
C ILE A 11 -8.06 12.75 5.31
N ASP A 12 -7.63 13.75 4.54
CA ASP A 12 -7.23 15.04 5.07
C ASP A 12 -8.47 15.90 5.39
N ASP A 13 -8.30 16.96 6.17
CA ASP A 13 -9.37 17.87 6.59
C ASP A 13 -10.09 18.52 5.38
N THR A 14 -9.43 18.60 4.22
CA THR A 14 -10.03 19.02 2.94
C THR A 14 -11.00 17.98 2.32
N GLY A 15 -11.14 16.78 2.88
CA GLY A 15 -11.93 15.69 2.31
C GLY A 15 -11.25 14.94 1.15
N LYS A 16 -9.96 15.18 0.93
CA LYS A 16 -9.14 14.44 -0.04
C LYS A 16 -8.48 13.26 0.66
N TRP A 17 -8.50 12.10 0.02
CA TRP A 17 -7.80 10.93 0.53
C TRP A 17 -6.31 10.99 0.16
N PHE A 18 -5.47 10.37 0.98
CA PHE A 18 -4.04 10.20 0.76
C PHE A 18 -3.61 8.83 1.29
N ILE A 19 -2.48 8.32 0.82
CA ILE A 19 -1.89 7.05 1.27
C ILE A 19 -0.65 7.37 2.09
N GLU A 20 -0.58 6.79 3.28
CA GLU A 20 0.60 6.81 4.13
C GLU A 20 1.26 5.43 4.05
N ILE A 21 2.44 5.36 3.45
CA ILE A 21 3.28 4.16 3.41
C ILE A 21 4.12 4.15 4.67
N GLU A 22 4.07 3.08 5.43
CA GLU A 22 4.88 2.85 6.62
C GLU A 22 5.76 1.63 6.39
N ASP A 23 7.08 1.80 6.49
CA ASP A 23 8.01 0.68 6.55
C ASP A 23 7.85 -0.03 7.89
N ALA A 24 7.39 -1.28 7.82
CA ALA A 24 7.21 -2.15 8.97
C ALA A 24 8.34 -3.18 9.09
N MET A 25 9.47 -2.97 8.41
CA MET A 25 10.65 -3.82 8.53
C MET A 25 11.45 -3.50 9.79
N ASP A 26 11.65 -2.22 10.09
CA ASP A 26 12.44 -1.79 11.24
C ASP A 26 11.55 -1.27 12.38
N GLU A 27 11.45 -2.05 13.46
CA GLU A 27 10.77 -1.64 14.71
C GLU A 27 11.44 -0.40 15.35
N THR A 28 12.69 -0.12 14.96
CA THR A 28 13.50 1.00 15.47
C THR A 28 13.49 2.25 14.59
N ASP A 29 13.19 2.14 13.28
CA ASP A 29 13.16 3.26 12.33
C ASP A 29 11.94 3.10 11.41
N ILE A 30 10.76 3.39 11.96
CA ILE A 30 9.50 3.34 11.22
C ILE A 30 9.48 4.51 10.23
N ARG A 31 9.91 4.28 8.99
CA ARG A 31 9.83 5.28 7.92
C ARG A 31 8.40 5.43 7.45
N ARG A 32 7.89 6.66 7.48
CA ARG A 32 6.55 6.99 6.97
C ARG A 32 6.63 8.00 5.84
N GLU A 33 5.96 7.66 4.75
CA GLU A 33 5.92 8.40 3.51
C GLU A 33 4.47 8.68 3.16
N VAL A 34 4.11 9.96 3.03
CA VAL A 34 2.76 10.36 2.62
C VAL A 34 2.75 10.62 1.12
N CYS A 35 1.72 10.10 0.45
CA CYS A 35 1.49 10.17 -0.98
C CYS A 35 0.06 10.64 -1.21
N PHE A 36 -0.13 11.70 -1.99
CA PHE A 36 -1.48 12.19 -2.31
C PHE A 36 -2.03 11.56 -3.59
N ASP A 37 -1.15 10.97 -4.39
CA ASP A 37 -1.46 10.39 -5.69
C ASP A 37 -0.80 9.02 -5.87
N LEU A 38 -1.34 8.25 -6.82
CA LEU A 38 -0.85 6.90 -7.11
C LEU A 38 0.56 6.91 -7.71
N ASP A 39 0.89 7.98 -8.44
CA ASP A 39 2.18 8.19 -9.09
C ASP A 39 3.31 8.44 -8.08
N GLU A 40 3.03 9.29 -7.06
CA GLU A 40 3.94 9.50 -5.93
C GLU A 40 4.12 8.22 -5.13
N TYR A 41 3.04 7.50 -4.87
CA TYR A 41 3.10 6.22 -4.17
C TYR A 41 3.98 5.22 -4.90
N GLU A 42 3.82 5.09 -6.22
CA GLU A 42 4.59 4.15 -7.04
C GLU A 42 6.08 4.49 -7.01
N THR A 43 6.42 5.78 -7.12
CA THR A 43 7.80 6.23 -7.05
C THR A 43 8.39 5.93 -5.67
N LYS A 44 7.67 6.25 -4.60
CA LYS A 44 8.14 6.07 -3.22
C LYS A 44 8.27 4.61 -2.83
N ILE A 45 7.30 3.76 -3.17
CA ILE A 45 7.39 2.34 -2.86
C ILE A 45 8.50 1.66 -3.66
N GLU A 46 8.79 2.14 -4.87
CA GLU A 46 9.93 1.67 -5.66
C GLU A 46 11.26 2.14 -5.06
N GLU A 47 11.38 3.40 -4.64
CA GLU A 47 12.57 3.90 -3.94
C GLU A 47 12.80 3.12 -2.64
N MET A 48 11.75 2.95 -1.82
CA MET A 48 11.84 2.17 -0.59
C MET A 48 12.17 0.71 -0.86
N GLY A 49 11.49 0.06 -1.82
CA GLY A 49 11.78 -1.32 -2.21
C GLY A 49 13.18 -1.48 -2.78
N SER A 50 13.68 -0.51 -3.54
CA SER A 50 15.02 -0.51 -4.12
C SER A 50 16.11 -0.44 -3.06
N GLU A 51 15.89 0.30 -1.96
CA GLU A 51 16.80 0.31 -0.81
C GLU A 51 16.95 -1.09 -0.19
N TYR A 52 15.91 -1.91 -0.29
CA TYR A 52 15.91 -3.31 0.16
C TYR A 52 16.25 -4.33 -0.95
N GLY A 53 16.83 -3.87 -2.06
CA GLY A 53 17.27 -4.72 -3.17
C GLY A 53 16.21 -4.98 -4.24
N GLY A 54 15.13 -4.18 -4.26
CA GLY A 54 14.05 -4.27 -5.24
C GLY A 54 13.03 -5.36 -4.93
N HIS A 55 13.08 -5.95 -3.73
CA HIS A 55 12.17 -7.00 -3.30
C HIS A 55 11.20 -6.46 -2.25
N ILE A 56 9.91 -6.70 -2.47
CA ILE A 56 8.85 -6.41 -1.52
C ILE A 56 8.11 -7.71 -1.28
N ASP A 57 8.17 -8.23 -0.05
CA ASP A 57 7.55 -9.51 0.30
C ASP A 57 6.04 -9.33 0.57
N GLU A 58 5.66 -8.25 1.26
CA GLU A 58 4.26 -8.03 1.64
C GLU A 58 3.90 -6.54 1.68
N VAL A 59 2.74 -6.18 1.14
CA VAL A 59 2.15 -4.85 1.31
C VAL A 59 0.80 -4.97 2.01
N LYS A 60 0.75 -4.52 3.26
CA LYS A 60 -0.48 -4.43 4.06
C LYS A 60 -1.23 -3.17 3.69
N TRP A 61 -2.49 -3.34 3.31
CA TRP A 61 -3.37 -2.22 3.03
C TRP A 61 -4.34 -2.01 4.17
N LEU A 62 -4.31 -0.83 4.76
CA LEU A 62 -5.17 -0.39 5.84
C LEU A 62 -5.97 0.82 5.40
N LYS A 63 -7.14 1.01 6.02
CA LYS A 63 -7.95 2.21 5.84
C LYS A 63 -8.25 2.80 7.21
N ASP A 64 -8.33 4.12 7.26
CA ASP A 64 -8.78 4.84 8.45
C ASP A 64 -10.32 4.76 8.58
N ASP A 65 -10.82 4.81 9.81
CA ASP A 65 -12.26 4.79 10.09
C ASP A 65 -12.93 6.12 9.70
N ASN A 66 -12.13 7.18 9.51
CA ASN A 66 -12.60 8.49 9.08
C ASN A 66 -13.09 8.53 7.62
N VAL A 67 -12.86 7.47 6.83
CA VAL A 67 -13.14 7.43 5.39
C VAL A 67 -14.65 7.27 5.12
N PRO A 68 -15.35 8.28 4.53
CA PRO A 68 -16.75 8.17 4.15
C PRO A 68 -16.97 7.07 3.11
N PRO A 69 -18.14 6.42 3.13
CA PRO A 69 -18.45 5.33 2.19
C PRO A 69 -18.39 5.74 0.72
N VAL A 70 -18.64 7.02 0.39
CA VAL A 70 -18.55 7.52 -0.99
C VAL A 70 -17.12 7.54 -1.50
N ILE A 71 -16.16 7.89 -0.64
CA ILE A 71 -14.72 7.89 -0.96
C ILE A 71 -14.18 6.46 -0.90
N LEU A 72 -14.77 5.60 -0.06
CA LEU A 72 -14.40 4.20 0.08
C LEU A 72 -14.60 3.40 -1.22
N ASP A 73 -15.63 3.71 -2.00
CA ASP A 73 -15.84 3.10 -3.32
C ASP A 73 -14.74 3.51 -4.32
N GLU A 74 -14.37 4.80 -4.31
CA GLU A 74 -13.27 5.33 -5.13
C GLU A 74 -11.92 4.72 -4.72
N ILE A 75 -11.66 4.63 -3.41
CA ILE A 75 -10.46 4.01 -2.84
C ILE A 75 -10.40 2.52 -3.17
N ARG A 76 -11.52 1.80 -3.22
CA ARG A 76 -11.52 0.36 -3.59
C ARG A 76 -10.98 0.12 -4.98
N VAL A 77 -11.36 0.95 -5.95
CA VAL A 77 -10.82 0.88 -7.32
C VAL A 77 -9.33 1.16 -7.29
N LYS A 78 -8.93 2.23 -6.60
CA LYS A 78 -7.52 2.64 -6.49
C LYS A 78 -6.66 1.61 -5.76
N MET A 79 -7.20 0.93 -4.75
CA MET A 79 -6.53 -0.18 -4.05
C MET A 79 -6.30 -1.36 -4.98
N ALA A 80 -7.27 -1.68 -5.85
CA ALA A 80 -7.10 -2.73 -6.83
C ALA A 80 -6.04 -2.36 -7.87
N GLU A 81 -6.04 -1.11 -8.35
CA GLU A 81 -5.01 -0.62 -9.26
C GLU A 81 -3.62 -0.61 -8.63
N GLN A 82 -3.51 -0.19 -7.36
CA GLN A 82 -2.24 -0.18 -6.64
C GLN A 82 -1.69 -1.58 -6.41
N ARG A 83 -2.54 -2.51 -5.97
CA ARG A 83 -2.16 -3.92 -5.86
C ARG A 83 -1.65 -4.44 -7.19
N ALA A 84 -2.40 -4.23 -8.27
CA ALA A 84 -2.02 -4.68 -9.59
C ALA A 84 -0.68 -4.09 -10.06
N LYS A 85 -0.43 -2.79 -9.82
CA LYS A 85 0.83 -2.13 -10.19
C LYS A 85 2.03 -2.66 -9.41
N ILE A 86 1.87 -2.87 -8.11
CA ILE A 86 2.92 -3.43 -7.25
C ILE A 86 3.21 -4.88 -7.68
N GLU A 87 2.18 -5.68 -7.92
CA GLU A 87 2.30 -7.07 -8.40
C GLU A 87 2.95 -7.13 -9.80
N GLU A 88 2.59 -6.23 -10.72
CA GLU A 88 3.16 -6.15 -12.07
C GLU A 88 4.65 -5.79 -12.03
N LYS A 89 5.06 -4.88 -11.13
CA LYS A 89 6.47 -4.47 -10.99
C LYS A 89 7.33 -5.49 -10.26
N LEU A 90 6.81 -6.12 -9.21
CA LEU A 90 7.54 -7.13 -8.44
C LEU A 90 7.60 -8.48 -9.18
N GLY A 91 6.66 -8.73 -10.09
CA GLY A 91 6.56 -10.00 -10.81
C GLY A 91 6.11 -11.17 -9.95
N GLU A 92 5.79 -10.94 -8.66
CA GLU A 92 5.29 -11.93 -7.72
C GLU A 92 4.03 -11.42 -7.00
N PRO A 93 3.04 -12.29 -6.76
CA PRO A 93 1.83 -11.92 -6.05
C PRO A 93 2.16 -11.67 -4.57
N ILE A 94 2.21 -10.40 -4.17
CA ILE A 94 2.35 -9.97 -2.75
C ILE A 94 1.10 -10.30 -1.91
N THR A 95 0.08 -10.90 -2.51
CA THR A 95 -1.13 -11.32 -1.82
C THR A 95 -1.09 -12.82 -1.56
N PRO A 96 -1.32 -13.30 -0.33
CA PRO A 96 -1.91 -14.61 -0.19
C PRO A 96 -3.27 -14.51 -0.86
N VAL A 97 -3.37 -15.06 -2.08
CA VAL A 97 -4.65 -15.37 -2.69
C VAL A 97 -5.42 -16.05 -1.58
N ALA A 98 -6.51 -15.45 -1.12
CA ALA A 98 -7.46 -16.17 -0.31
C ALA A 98 -7.90 -17.32 -1.22
N GLU A 99 -7.23 -18.47 -1.09
CA GLU A 99 -7.72 -19.72 -1.62
C GLU A 99 -9.12 -19.81 -1.05
N LYS A 100 -10.11 -19.53 -1.89
CA LYS A 100 -11.44 -20.08 -1.70
C LYS A 100 -11.19 -21.57 -1.49
N LYS A 101 -11.32 -22.00 -0.23
CA LYS A 101 -11.74 -23.37 0.04
C LYS A 101 -13.09 -23.51 -0.67
N GLU A 102 -13.04 -24.00 -1.90
CA GLU A 102 -14.21 -24.54 -2.56
C GLU A 102 -14.27 -26.00 -2.08
N ASP A 103 -15.39 -26.29 -1.41
CA ASP A 103 -15.72 -27.50 -0.66
C ASP A 103 -15.78 -28.77 -1.52
#